data_AF-A0A9N9K3H8-F1
#
_entry.id   AF-A0A9N9K3H8-F1
#
_cell.length_a   1.000
_cell.length_b   1.000
_cell.length_c   1.000
_cell.angle_alpha   90.00
_cell.angle_beta   90.00
_cell.angle_gamma   90.00
#
_symmetry.space_group_name_H-M   'P 1'
#
loop_
_entity.id
_entity.type
_entity.pdbx_description
1 polymer ?
#
loop_
_entity_poly.entity_id
_entity_poly.type
_entity_poly.pdbx_seq_one_letter_code
_entity_poly.pdbx_strand_id
1 'polypeptide(L)'
;GDKDAPAAFSYCGGRDSNSGEHNVKYDDVFLFGHHLNEPKYKIVRDFYKYLAQDKSKPYYEDVTFSILSPDKIPDPKKFNAKRSTLVIFEDLYSDPPAIQKKIIPFFTRGRHENISSIYVAQKFHKIPIDIRENATHIVLFNGGGSIRKLADIISPYTDVDPRKASKIIDGYLRQKEFIVIDLNKPRSKSFSLRWDTPLDLEKEIEGLKDNKHSA
;
A
#
# COMPACT_ATOMS: atom_id res chain seq x y z
N GLY A 1 -23.65 12.13 5.86
CA GLY A 1 -23.59 11.82 4.43
C GLY A 1 -22.17 12.06 3.97
N ASP A 2 -21.42 10.98 3.77
CA ASP A 2 -20.29 10.85 2.83
C ASP A 2 -19.76 9.42 3.05
N LYS A 3 -20.29 8.44 2.30
CA LYS A 3 -19.80 7.06 2.36
C LYS A 3 -18.70 6.89 1.31
N ASP A 4 -17.48 6.98 1.85
CA ASP A 4 -16.28 6.15 1.62
C ASP A 4 -15.83 5.86 0.17
N ALA A 5 -14.52 6.03 -0.05
CA ALA A 5 -13.80 5.63 -1.26
C ALA A 5 -13.09 4.30 -0.98
N PRO A 6 -12.60 3.54 -1.98
CA PRO A 6 -11.76 2.39 -1.68
C PRO A 6 -10.58 2.83 -0.80
N ALA A 7 -10.35 2.08 0.29
CA ALA A 7 -9.18 2.30 1.10
C ALA A 7 -7.97 1.98 0.23
N ALA A 8 -7.09 2.96 0.08
CA ALA A 8 -5.98 2.89 -0.83
C ALA A 8 -4.68 2.99 -0.04
N PHE A 9 -3.80 2.07 -0.33
CA PHE A 9 -2.47 2.00 0.22
C PHE A 9 -1.48 2.33 -0.90
N SER A 10 -0.54 3.23 -0.62
CA SER A 10 0.56 3.56 -1.53
C SER A 10 1.85 2.99 -0.95
N TYR A 11 2.57 2.19 -1.73
CA TYR A 11 3.89 1.68 -1.37
C TYR A 11 4.96 2.22 -2.30
N CYS A 12 6.07 2.67 -1.73
CA CYS A 12 7.31 2.97 -2.43
C CYS A 12 8.41 2.07 -1.86
N GLY A 13 8.95 1.17 -2.68
CA GLY A 13 9.98 0.21 -2.29
C GLY A 13 11.35 0.53 -2.90
N GLY A 14 12.43 0.21 -2.18
CA GLY A 14 13.78 0.09 -2.75
C GLY A 14 13.88 -1.13 -3.67
N ARG A 15 14.65 -1.01 -4.76
CA ARG A 15 14.98 -2.16 -5.63
C ARG A 15 16.05 -2.99 -4.93
N ASP A 16 15.77 -4.27 -4.69
CA ASP A 16 16.81 -5.25 -4.38
C ASP A 16 16.95 -6.23 -5.56
N SER A 17 18.18 -6.55 -5.91
CA SER A 17 18.55 -7.15 -7.20
C SER A 17 18.79 -8.67 -7.12
N ASN A 18 18.07 -9.40 -6.27
CA ASN A 18 18.21 -10.86 -6.21
C ASN A 18 16.87 -11.58 -6.09
N SER A 19 16.71 -12.56 -6.97
CA SER A 19 15.58 -13.45 -7.17
C SER A 19 15.44 -14.51 -6.07
N GLY A 20 14.20 -14.72 -5.59
CA GLY A 20 13.80 -15.92 -4.84
C GLY A 20 13.04 -15.58 -3.55
N GLU A 21 11.74 -15.86 -3.54
CA GLU A 21 10.76 -15.63 -2.45
C GLU A 21 10.46 -14.16 -2.10
N HIS A 22 9.21 -13.74 -2.36
CA HIS A 22 8.73 -12.37 -2.36
C HIS A 22 8.57 -11.71 -0.98
N ASN A 23 9.56 -11.81 -0.10
CA ASN A 23 9.54 -11.13 1.20
C ASN A 23 10.74 -10.19 1.33
N VAL A 24 10.53 -8.89 1.09
CA VAL A 24 11.52 -7.88 1.48
C VAL A 24 11.53 -7.83 3.00
N LYS A 25 12.59 -8.35 3.60
CA LYS A 25 12.82 -8.28 5.05
C LYS A 25 13.28 -6.87 5.42
N TYR A 26 12.59 -6.27 6.38
CA TYR A 26 12.95 -4.98 6.95
C TYR A 26 13.55 -5.18 8.34
N ASP A 27 14.72 -4.60 8.55
CA ASP A 27 15.41 -4.58 9.84
C ASP A 27 14.62 -3.74 10.86
N ASP A 28 14.08 -2.60 10.44
CA ASP A 28 13.32 -1.71 11.32
C ASP A 28 11.96 -1.36 10.74
N VAL A 29 10.92 -1.42 11.57
CA VAL A 29 9.55 -1.04 11.19
C VAL A 29 9.02 0.05 12.11
N PHE A 30 8.56 1.15 11.51
CA PHE A 30 7.96 2.28 12.21
C PHE A 30 6.52 2.48 11.76
N LEU A 31 5.59 2.48 12.72
CA LEU A 31 4.19 2.73 12.50
C LEU A 31 3.80 4.07 13.16
N PHE A 32 3.33 5.01 12.34
CA PHE A 32 2.85 6.32 12.77
C PHE A 32 1.33 6.43 12.62
N GLY A 33 0.64 6.87 13.68
CA GLY A 33 -0.83 6.87 13.73
C GLY A 33 -1.36 7.40 15.06
N HIS A 34 -2.64 7.80 15.10
CA HIS A 34 -3.29 8.29 16.32
C HIS A 34 -3.87 7.18 17.20
N HIS A 35 -4.38 6.11 16.60
CA HIS A 35 -5.18 5.07 17.27
C HIS A 35 -4.52 3.69 17.23
N LEU A 36 -3.25 3.62 17.64
CA LEU A 36 -2.44 2.40 17.47
C LEU A 36 -2.50 1.39 18.63
N ASN A 37 -3.45 1.57 19.56
CA ASN A 37 -3.68 0.65 20.67
C ASN A 37 -4.60 -0.53 20.31
N GLU A 38 -5.00 -0.65 19.04
CA GLU A 38 -5.86 -1.73 18.56
C GLU A 38 -5.19 -3.12 18.69
N PRO A 39 -5.97 -4.20 18.93
CA PRO A 39 -5.45 -5.56 19.08
C PRO A 39 -4.54 -6.03 17.93
N LYS A 40 -4.82 -5.60 16.69
CA LYS A 40 -4.03 -5.96 15.51
C LYS A 40 -2.57 -5.51 15.62
N TYR A 41 -2.32 -4.31 16.12
CA TYR A 41 -0.95 -3.79 16.29
C TYR A 41 -0.24 -4.40 17.48
N LYS A 42 -0.99 -4.81 18.50
CA LYS A 42 -0.43 -5.61 19.60
C LYS A 42 0.11 -6.94 19.10
N ILE A 43 -0.64 -7.67 18.27
CA ILE A 43 -0.20 -8.94 17.69
C ILE A 43 1.10 -8.75 16.90
N VAL A 44 1.15 -7.74 16.02
CA VAL A 44 2.35 -7.43 15.22
C VAL A 44 3.53 -7.11 16.13
N ARG A 45 3.36 -6.21 17.09
CA ARG A 45 4.42 -5.83 18.04
C ARG A 45 4.94 -7.03 18.83
N ASP A 46 4.05 -7.88 19.31
CA ASP A 46 4.41 -9.04 20.13
C ASP A 46 5.16 -10.10 19.27
N PHE A 47 4.82 -10.22 17.98
CA PHE A 47 5.59 -11.02 17.02
C PHE A 47 7.02 -10.50 16.81
N TYR A 48 7.21 -9.21 16.55
CA TYR A 48 8.55 -8.63 16.42
C TYR A 48 9.38 -8.75 17.69
N LYS A 49 8.75 -8.59 18.86
CA LYS A 49 9.42 -8.84 20.15
C LYS A 49 9.88 -10.28 20.28
N TYR A 50 9.04 -11.24 19.91
CA TYR A 50 9.39 -12.66 19.92
C TYR A 50 10.62 -12.95 19.04
N LEU A 51 10.67 -12.39 17.83
CA LEU A 51 11.82 -12.54 16.94
C LEU A 51 13.10 -11.94 17.52
N ALA A 52 13.02 -10.80 18.21
CA ALA A 52 14.18 -10.08 18.73
C ALA A 52 14.63 -10.53 20.15
N GLN A 53 13.92 -11.45 20.82
CA GLN A 53 14.10 -11.67 22.26
C GLN A 53 15.37 -12.43 22.66
N ASP A 54 15.86 -13.36 21.83
CA ASP A 54 16.93 -14.28 22.23
C ASP A 54 17.88 -14.61 21.07
N LYS A 55 19.04 -13.95 21.08
CA LYS A 55 20.12 -14.09 20.08
C LYS A 55 20.67 -15.51 19.94
N SER A 56 20.43 -16.38 20.92
CA SER A 56 20.90 -17.78 20.86
C SER A 56 19.98 -18.70 20.06
N LYS A 57 18.78 -18.24 19.70
CA LYS A 57 17.76 -19.07 19.04
C LYS A 57 17.89 -19.02 17.52
N PRO A 58 17.56 -20.13 16.82
CA PRO A 58 17.64 -20.18 15.36
C PRO A 58 16.60 -19.29 14.65
N TYR A 59 15.55 -18.87 15.36
CA TYR A 59 14.52 -17.95 14.87
C TYR A 59 14.82 -16.49 15.19
N TYR A 60 15.96 -16.19 15.82
CA TYR A 60 16.32 -14.82 16.16
C TYR A 60 16.45 -13.97 14.91
N GLU A 61 15.88 -12.77 14.98
CA GLU A 61 16.07 -11.74 13.98
C GLU A 61 16.46 -10.42 14.65
N ASP A 62 17.45 -9.72 14.09
CA ASP A 62 17.84 -8.39 14.55
C ASP A 62 16.88 -7.32 14.02
N VAL A 63 15.64 -7.39 14.48
CA VAL A 63 14.53 -6.56 14.00
C VAL A 63 13.95 -5.66 15.08
N THR A 64 13.42 -4.50 14.68
CA THR A 64 12.70 -3.60 15.59
C THR A 64 11.32 -3.23 15.06
N PHE A 65 10.38 -2.99 16.00
CA PHE A 65 9.05 -2.49 15.68
C PHE A 65 8.65 -1.39 16.65
N SER A 66 8.43 -0.18 16.12
CA SER A 66 8.13 1.02 16.88
C SER A 66 6.79 1.62 16.49
N ILE A 67 5.99 1.95 17.50
CA ILE A 67 4.72 2.68 17.36
C ILE A 67 4.94 4.09 17.86
N LEU A 68 4.67 5.09 17.03
CA LEU A 68 4.94 6.50 17.35
C LEU A 68 3.75 7.38 16.94
N SER A 69 3.60 8.50 17.65
CA SER A 69 2.62 9.53 17.32
C SER A 69 3.10 10.39 16.14
N PRO A 70 2.19 11.02 15.35
CA PRO A 70 2.56 11.75 14.14
C PRO A 70 3.48 12.97 14.37
N ASP A 71 3.43 13.58 15.56
CA ASP A 71 4.33 14.68 15.94
C ASP A 71 5.80 14.24 15.96
N LYS A 72 6.06 12.95 16.19
CA LYS A 72 7.40 12.34 16.29
C LYS A 72 7.97 11.86 14.95
N ILE A 73 7.28 12.05 13.82
CA ILE A 73 7.81 11.70 12.50
C ILE A 73 9.13 12.47 12.27
N PRO A 74 10.28 11.78 12.15
CA PRO A 74 11.56 12.42 11.93
C PRO A 74 11.78 12.71 10.44
N ASP A 75 12.82 13.49 10.11
CA ASP A 75 13.28 13.56 8.71
C ASP A 75 13.91 12.21 8.30
N PRO A 76 13.69 11.71 7.07
CA PRO A 76 14.29 10.47 6.57
C PRO A 76 15.81 10.34 6.77
N LYS A 77 16.56 11.46 6.72
CA LYS A 77 18.02 11.45 6.94
C LYS A 77 18.45 11.11 8.36
N LYS A 78 17.51 11.07 9.30
CA LYS A 78 17.79 10.68 10.69
C LYS A 78 17.77 9.17 10.90
N PHE A 79 17.32 8.39 9.92
CA PHE A 79 17.38 6.94 9.98
C PHE A 79 18.78 6.42 9.67
N ASN A 80 19.06 5.19 10.10
CA ASN A 80 20.30 4.52 9.77
C ASN A 80 20.18 3.85 8.40
N ALA A 81 20.73 4.47 7.35
CA ALA A 81 20.68 3.93 5.99
C ALA A 81 21.34 2.54 5.82
N LYS A 82 22.13 2.07 6.81
CA LYS A 82 22.67 0.70 6.81
C LYS A 82 21.64 -0.37 7.16
N ARG A 83 20.48 0.01 7.71
CA ARG A 83 19.38 -0.89 8.09
C ARG A 83 18.20 -0.65 7.17
N SER A 84 17.63 -1.71 6.61
CA SER A 84 16.43 -1.59 5.78
C SER A 84 15.24 -1.20 6.66
N THR A 85 14.61 -0.06 6.35
CA THR A 85 13.53 0.48 7.18
C THR A 85 12.21 0.50 6.43
N LEU A 86 11.14 0.02 7.06
CA LEU A 86 9.77 0.21 6.61
C LEU A 86 9.07 1.26 7.47
N VAL A 87 8.53 2.31 6.85
CA VAL A 87 7.72 3.31 7.54
C VAL A 87 6.27 3.25 7.06
N ILE A 88 5.34 3.12 7.99
CA ILE A 88 3.90 3.02 7.76
C ILE A 88 3.21 4.24 8.37
N PHE A 89 2.47 4.98 7.55
CA PHE A 89 1.64 6.11 7.95
C PHE A 89 0.17 5.68 7.93
N GLU A 90 -0.39 5.42 9.11
CA GLU A 90 -1.73 4.89 9.30
C GLU A 90 -2.75 6.01 9.50
N ASP A 91 -3.66 6.16 8.54
CA ASP A 91 -4.83 7.04 8.59
C ASP A 91 -4.52 8.50 8.95
N LEU A 92 -3.41 9.02 8.42
CA LEU A 92 -2.96 10.38 8.69
C LEU A 92 -3.48 11.41 7.67
N TYR A 93 -4.35 11.04 6.73
CA TYR A 93 -4.76 11.92 5.63
C TYR A 93 -5.50 13.19 6.09
N SER A 94 -6.12 13.15 7.26
CA SER A 94 -6.83 14.29 7.84
C SER A 94 -5.94 15.21 8.69
N ASP A 95 -4.68 14.82 8.91
CA ASP A 95 -3.78 15.59 9.76
C ASP A 95 -3.40 16.94 9.15
N PRO A 96 -3.06 17.94 9.98
CA PRO A 96 -2.66 19.27 9.51
C PRO A 96 -1.54 19.23 8.47
N PRO A 97 -1.44 20.24 7.58
CA PRO A 97 -0.40 20.30 6.55
C PRO A 97 1.04 20.17 7.10
N ALA A 98 1.28 20.57 8.34
CA ALA A 98 2.56 20.40 9.01
C ALA A 98 2.97 18.93 9.16
N ILE A 99 2.02 18.01 9.38
CA ILE A 99 2.27 16.57 9.43
C ILE A 99 2.50 16.03 8.02
N GLN A 100 1.67 16.39 7.03
CA GLN A 100 1.88 15.95 5.65
C GLN A 100 3.26 16.35 5.10
N LYS A 101 3.74 17.56 5.43
CA LYS A 101 5.09 18.03 5.08
C LYS A 101 6.21 17.16 5.67
N LYS A 102 5.98 16.48 6.81
CA LYS A 102 6.93 15.51 7.37
C LYS A 102 6.88 14.16 6.63
N ILE A 103 5.72 13.78 6.10
CA ILE A 103 5.50 12.49 5.43
C ILE A 103 6.03 12.49 3.98
N ILE A 104 5.79 13.55 3.21
CA ILE A 104 6.17 13.63 1.78
C ILE A 104 7.66 13.26 1.51
N PRO A 105 8.64 13.70 2.32
CA PRO A 105 10.04 13.28 2.20
C PRO A 105 10.28 11.76 2.11
N PHE A 106 9.47 10.96 2.80
CA PHE A 106 9.62 9.51 2.81
C PHE A 106 9.34 8.89 1.43
N PHE A 107 8.37 9.43 0.69
CA PHE A 107 8.03 8.97 -0.66
C PHE A 107 8.95 9.54 -1.75
N THR A 108 9.42 10.77 -1.56
CA THR A 108 10.24 11.47 -2.57
C THR A 108 11.72 11.15 -2.49
N ARG A 109 12.26 10.95 -1.28
CA ARG A 109 13.71 10.73 -1.06
C ARG A 109 14.05 9.58 -0.10
N GLY A 110 13.07 8.90 0.51
CA GLY A 110 13.31 7.82 1.47
C GLY A 110 14.14 6.68 0.91
N ARG A 111 14.00 6.36 -0.38
CA ARG A 111 14.78 5.31 -1.05
C ARG A 111 16.30 5.52 -1.00
N HIS A 112 16.77 6.77 -0.91
CA HIS A 112 18.22 7.06 -0.79
C HIS A 112 18.75 6.76 0.61
N GLU A 113 17.86 6.63 1.59
CA GLU A 113 18.16 6.34 3.00
C GLU A 113 17.78 4.88 3.36
N ASN A 114 17.60 4.00 2.36
CA ASN A 114 17.16 2.61 2.55
C ASN A 114 15.80 2.47 3.27
N ILE A 115 14.90 3.43 3.01
CA ILE A 115 13.54 3.45 3.57
C ILE A 115 12.52 3.12 2.48
N SER A 116 11.70 2.12 2.74
CA SER A 116 10.44 1.89 2.04
C SER A 116 9.28 2.48 2.83
N SER A 117 8.26 2.96 2.14
CA SER A 117 7.18 3.73 2.78
C SER A 117 5.81 3.27 2.34
N ILE A 118 4.89 3.29 3.30
CA ILE A 118 3.49 2.91 3.17
C ILE A 118 2.61 4.06 3.65
N TYR A 119 1.66 4.49 2.84
CA TYR A 119 0.60 5.42 3.27
C TYR A 119 -0.75 4.71 3.22
N VAL A 120 -1.41 4.58 4.36
CA VAL A 120 -2.74 3.96 4.48
C VAL A 120 -3.77 5.06 4.64
N ALA A 121 -4.77 5.09 3.75
CA ALA A 121 -5.86 6.04 3.85
C ALA A 121 -7.20 5.45 3.42
N GLN A 122 -8.27 5.90 4.06
CA GLN A 122 -9.64 5.58 3.66
C GLN A 122 -10.08 6.29 2.36
N LYS A 123 -9.38 7.37 1.97
CA LYS A 123 -9.76 8.21 0.83
C LYS A 123 -8.56 8.48 -0.07
N PHE A 124 -8.46 7.77 -1.19
CA PHE A 124 -7.37 7.94 -2.18
C PHE A 124 -7.16 9.40 -2.61
N HIS A 125 -8.22 10.12 -2.94
CA HIS A 125 -8.15 11.52 -3.40
C HIS A 125 -7.69 12.51 -2.32
N LYS A 126 -7.60 12.09 -1.05
CA LYS A 126 -7.06 12.89 0.04
C LYS A 126 -5.56 12.66 0.28
N ILE A 127 -4.99 11.62 -0.32
CA ILE A 127 -3.54 11.39 -0.28
C ILE A 127 -2.86 12.50 -1.09
N PRO A 128 -1.84 13.18 -0.54
CA PRO A 128 -1.06 14.19 -1.25
C PRO A 128 -0.59 13.71 -2.63
N ILE A 129 -0.64 14.59 -3.64
CA ILE A 129 -0.25 14.25 -5.01
C ILE A 129 1.22 13.78 -5.07
N ASP A 130 2.11 14.43 -4.32
CA ASP A 130 3.52 14.05 -4.21
C ASP A 130 3.70 12.59 -3.75
N ILE A 131 2.80 12.08 -2.91
CA ILE A 131 2.84 10.68 -2.45
C ILE A 131 2.30 9.74 -3.53
N ARG A 132 1.24 10.13 -4.23
CA ARG A 132 0.62 9.31 -5.28
C ARG A 132 1.52 9.17 -6.51
N GLU A 133 2.21 10.24 -6.91
CA GLU A 133 3.11 10.23 -8.07
C GLU A 133 4.43 9.51 -7.80
N ASN A 134 4.88 9.45 -6.54
CA ASN A 134 6.07 8.70 -6.15
C ASN A 134 5.77 7.27 -5.65
N ALA A 135 4.52 6.83 -5.75
CA ALA A 135 4.13 5.46 -5.43
C ALA A 135 4.73 4.49 -6.45
N THR A 136 5.13 3.30 -6.01
CA THR A 136 5.45 2.18 -6.89
C THR A 136 4.28 1.20 -6.99
N HIS A 137 3.44 1.12 -5.95
CA HIS A 137 2.25 0.28 -5.95
C HIS A 137 1.07 1.01 -5.32
N ILE A 138 -0.13 0.74 -5.84
CA ILE A 138 -1.39 1.12 -5.22
C ILE A 138 -2.17 -0.14 -4.88
N VAL A 139 -2.58 -0.28 -3.63
CA VAL A 139 -3.40 -1.41 -3.17
C VAL A 139 -4.77 -0.89 -2.79
N LEU A 140 -5.82 -1.42 -3.43
CA LEU A 140 -7.20 -1.01 -3.24
C LEU A 140 -7.97 -2.08 -2.49
N PHE A 141 -8.62 -1.68 -1.40
CA PHE A 141 -9.57 -2.49 -0.67
C PHE A 141 -11.00 -2.00 -0.89
N ASN A 142 -11.97 -2.86 -0.59
CA ASN A 142 -13.37 -2.47 -0.60
C ASN A 142 -13.67 -1.41 0.46
N GLY A 143 -13.97 -0.20 0.01
CA GLY A 143 -14.41 0.90 0.86
C GLY A 143 -15.87 1.29 0.64
N GLY A 144 -16.68 0.49 -0.06
CA GLY A 144 -18.10 0.81 -0.30
C GLY A 144 -18.34 2.04 -1.20
N GLY A 145 -17.33 2.51 -1.92
CA GLY A 145 -17.41 3.66 -2.81
C GLY A 145 -18.16 3.41 -4.12
N SER A 146 -18.48 4.48 -4.83
CA SER A 146 -19.17 4.38 -6.12
C SER A 146 -18.22 3.92 -7.23
N ILE A 147 -18.77 3.20 -8.21
CA ILE A 147 -18.09 2.81 -9.45
C ILE A 147 -17.44 4.02 -10.14
N ARG A 148 -18.07 5.20 -10.07
CA ARG A 148 -17.50 6.43 -10.65
C ARG A 148 -16.20 6.85 -9.96
N LYS A 149 -16.19 6.91 -8.62
CA LYS A 149 -14.98 7.25 -7.87
C LYS A 149 -13.87 6.23 -8.10
N LEU A 150 -14.22 4.95 -8.20
CA LEU A 150 -13.26 3.90 -8.55
C LEU A 150 -12.70 4.09 -9.96
N ALA A 151 -13.55 4.43 -10.93
CA ALA A 151 -13.13 4.73 -12.31
C ALA A 151 -12.15 5.89 -12.36
N ASP A 152 -12.43 6.96 -11.59
CA ASP A 152 -11.53 8.10 -11.49
C ASP A 152 -10.15 7.67 -10.96
N ILE A 153 -10.11 6.80 -9.94
CA ILE A 153 -8.86 6.27 -9.35
C ILE A 153 -8.07 5.43 -10.35
N ILE A 154 -8.72 4.50 -11.06
CA ILE A 154 -8.01 3.55 -11.93
C ILE A 154 -7.70 4.12 -13.31
N SER A 155 -8.40 5.17 -13.75
CA SER A 155 -8.26 5.76 -15.08
C SER A 155 -6.82 6.09 -15.52
N PRO A 156 -5.89 6.53 -14.64
CA PRO A 156 -4.52 6.81 -15.06
C PRO A 156 -3.69 5.55 -15.30
N TYR A 157 -4.16 4.39 -14.82
CA TYR A 157 -3.39 3.15 -14.71
C TYR A 157 -3.86 2.04 -15.66
N THR A 158 -4.93 2.27 -16.42
CA THR A 158 -5.52 1.28 -17.34
C THR A 158 -5.77 1.89 -18.71
N ASP A 159 -5.61 1.10 -19.77
CA ASP A 159 -5.92 1.50 -21.14
C ASP A 159 -7.32 1.04 -21.59
N VAL A 160 -7.98 0.17 -20.80
CA VAL A 160 -9.36 -0.22 -21.06
C VAL A 160 -10.35 0.83 -20.56
N ASP A 161 -11.61 0.75 -21.02
CA ASP A 161 -12.67 1.64 -20.55
C ASP A 161 -12.76 1.64 -19.00
N PRO A 162 -12.50 2.76 -18.32
CA PRO A 162 -12.41 2.79 -16.86
C PRO A 162 -13.72 2.42 -16.17
N ARG A 163 -14.87 2.65 -16.80
CA ARG A 163 -16.17 2.27 -16.23
C ARG A 163 -16.37 0.75 -16.26
N LYS A 164 -15.96 0.08 -17.33
CA LYS A 164 -15.99 -1.39 -17.43
C LYS A 164 -15.01 -2.02 -16.46
N ALA A 165 -13.75 -1.56 -16.45
CA ALA A 165 -12.74 -2.03 -15.52
C ALA A 165 -13.18 -1.88 -14.05
N SER A 166 -13.78 -0.73 -13.70
CA SER A 166 -14.26 -0.49 -12.34
C SER A 166 -15.36 -1.44 -11.91
N LYS A 167 -16.23 -1.88 -12.82
CA LYS A 167 -17.28 -2.87 -12.48
C LYS A 167 -16.67 -4.24 -12.16
N ILE A 168 -15.66 -4.65 -12.92
CA ILE A 168 -14.94 -5.91 -12.68
C ILE A 168 -14.21 -5.84 -11.34
N ILE A 169 -13.42 -4.77 -11.14
CA ILE A 169 -12.68 -4.55 -9.90
C ILE A 169 -13.61 -4.48 -8.69
N ASP A 170 -14.71 -3.71 -8.75
CA ASP A 170 -15.69 -3.63 -7.66
C ASP A 170 -16.29 -5.01 -7.33
N GLY A 171 -16.52 -5.86 -8.34
CA GLY A 171 -16.94 -7.25 -8.16
C GLY A 171 -15.99 -8.04 -7.26
N TYR A 172 -14.69 -7.98 -7.52
CA TYR A 172 -13.67 -8.64 -6.68
C TYR A 172 -13.55 -8.01 -5.29
N LEU A 173 -13.53 -6.67 -5.21
CA LEU A 173 -13.47 -5.96 -3.93
C LEU A 173 -14.63 -6.36 -3.01
N ARG A 174 -15.86 -6.51 -3.55
CA ARG A 174 -17.02 -6.99 -2.77
C ARG A 174 -16.87 -8.41 -2.23
N GLN A 175 -16.06 -9.23 -2.88
CA GLN A 175 -15.72 -10.59 -2.43
C GLN A 175 -14.60 -10.61 -1.38
N LYS A 176 -14.23 -9.44 -0.83
CA LYS A 176 -13.12 -9.25 0.12
C LYS A 176 -11.73 -9.52 -0.47
N GLU A 177 -11.62 -9.50 -1.79
CA GLU A 177 -10.33 -9.39 -2.46
C GLU A 177 -9.78 -7.97 -2.34
N PHE A 178 -8.48 -7.81 -2.58
CA PHE A 178 -7.85 -6.52 -2.81
C PHE A 178 -7.16 -6.51 -4.17
N ILE A 179 -7.14 -5.35 -4.81
CA ILE A 179 -6.47 -5.16 -6.09
C ILE A 179 -5.14 -4.49 -5.85
N VAL A 180 -4.09 -5.02 -6.45
CA VAL A 180 -2.78 -4.36 -6.51
C VAL A 180 -2.59 -3.81 -7.92
N ILE A 181 -2.13 -2.57 -8.00
CA ILE A 181 -1.71 -1.90 -9.23
C ILE A 181 -0.21 -1.63 -9.10
N ASP A 182 0.60 -2.37 -9.84
CA ASP A 182 2.05 -2.19 -9.93
C ASP A 182 2.38 -1.13 -10.98
N LEU A 183 2.83 0.03 -10.51
CA LEU A 183 3.09 1.20 -11.35
C LEU A 183 4.40 1.10 -12.14
N ASN A 184 5.21 0.08 -11.88
CA ASN A 184 6.43 -0.19 -12.65
C ASN A 184 6.18 -1.09 -13.87
N LYS A 185 4.99 -1.68 -13.98
CA LYS A 185 4.61 -2.52 -15.10
C LYS A 185 3.86 -1.74 -16.17
N PRO A 186 3.90 -2.20 -17.44
CA PRO A 186 2.97 -1.71 -18.46
C PRO A 186 1.52 -1.84 -17.97
N ARG A 187 0.66 -0.88 -18.35
CA ARG A 187 -0.75 -0.82 -17.93
C ARG A 187 -1.55 -2.10 -18.22
N SER A 188 -1.22 -2.82 -19.28
CA SER A 188 -1.84 -4.12 -19.62
C SER A 188 -1.47 -5.27 -18.67
N LYS A 189 -0.48 -5.08 -17.81
CA LYS A 189 0.03 -6.10 -16.86
C LYS A 189 0.16 -5.56 -15.43
N SER A 190 -0.35 -4.36 -15.15
CA SER A 190 -0.18 -3.69 -13.87
C SER A 190 -1.13 -4.19 -12.79
N PHE A 191 -2.27 -4.79 -13.16
CA PHE A 191 -3.28 -5.23 -12.21
C PHE A 191 -3.07 -6.68 -11.76
N SER A 192 -3.23 -6.91 -10.46
CA SER A 192 -3.37 -8.24 -9.88
C SER A 192 -4.46 -8.29 -8.81
N LEU A 193 -5.11 -9.44 -8.71
CA LEU A 193 -5.81 -9.85 -7.51
C LEU A 193 -4.76 -10.23 -6.48
N ARG A 194 -4.83 -9.62 -5.31
CA ARG A 194 -3.80 -9.76 -4.27
C ARG A 194 -2.41 -9.48 -4.86
N TRP A 195 -1.38 -10.08 -4.30
CA TRP A 195 0.01 -9.84 -4.70
C TRP A 195 0.49 -10.67 -5.88
N ASP A 196 -0.15 -11.80 -6.15
CA ASP A 196 0.44 -12.90 -6.93
C ASP A 196 -0.42 -13.37 -8.11
N THR A 197 -1.69 -12.96 -8.18
CA THR A 197 -2.62 -13.44 -9.20
C THR A 197 -2.87 -12.35 -10.25
N PRO A 198 -2.26 -12.40 -11.44
CA PRO A 198 -2.45 -11.37 -12.46
C PRO A 198 -3.92 -11.21 -12.84
N LEU A 199 -4.36 -9.96 -13.01
CA LEU A 199 -5.71 -9.62 -13.43
C LEU A 199 -5.66 -8.94 -14.81
N ASP A 200 -6.04 -9.71 -15.83
CA ASP A 200 -6.10 -9.24 -17.21
C ASP A 200 -7.48 -8.62 -17.48
N LEU A 201 -7.57 -7.30 -17.29
CA LEU A 201 -8.83 -6.56 -17.43
C LEU A 201 -9.42 -6.64 -18.85
N GLU A 202 -8.60 -6.78 -19.89
CA GLU A 202 -9.07 -6.93 -21.28
C GLU A 202 -9.79 -8.26 -21.44
N LYS A 203 -9.16 -9.37 -21.02
CA LYS A 203 -9.77 -10.70 -21.08
C LYS A 203 -11.04 -10.81 -20.26
N GLU A 204 -11.07 -10.24 -19.06
CA GLU A 204 -12.27 -10.21 -18.22
C GLU A 204 -13.43 -9.48 -18.92
N ILE A 205 -13.15 -8.37 -19.62
CA ILE A 205 -14.17 -7.62 -20.38
C ILE A 205 -14.66 -8.43 -21.59
N GLU A 206 -13.78 -9.14 -22.28
CA GLU A 206 -14.13 -9.98 -23.42
C GLU A 206 -15.02 -11.16 -23.00
N GLY A 207 -14.64 -11.90 -21.95
CA GLY A 207 -15.43 -13.03 -21.44
C GLY A 207 -16.84 -12.64 -21.00
N LEU A 208 -17.04 -11.40 -20.51
CA LEU A 208 -18.38 -10.88 -20.18
C LEU A 208 -19.26 -10.64 -21.41
N LYS A 209 -18.69 -10.43 -22.61
CA LYS A 209 -19.46 -10.27 -23.85
C LYS A 209 -19.94 -11.62 -24.35
N ASP A 210 -19.10 -12.64 -24.28
CA ASP A 210 -19.42 -13.98 -24.80
C ASP A 210 -20.54 -14.65 -24.01
N ASN A 211 -20.54 -14.48 -22.68
CA ASN A 211 -21.62 -14.96 -21.80
C ASN A 211 -22.97 -14.26 -22.02
N LYS A 212 -22.99 -13.08 -22.66
CA LYS A 212 -24.25 -12.39 -23.02
C LYS A 212 -24.80 -12.79 -24.38
N HIS A 213 -24.00 -13.44 -25.24
CA HIS A 213 -24.44 -13.95 -26.54
C HIS A 213 -24.82 -15.43 -26.49
N SER A 214 -24.59 -16.09 -25.35
CA SER A 214 -24.87 -17.51 -25.11
C SER A 214 -26.02 -17.75 -24.12
N ALA A 215 -26.70 -16.67 -23.69
CA ALA A 215 -27.91 -16.67 -22.86
C ALA A 215 -29.05 -15.96 -23.60
#